data_AF-A0A922TNF2-F1
#
_entry.id   AF-A0A922TNF2-F1
#
_cell.length_a   1.000
_cell.length_b   1.000
_cell.length_c   1.000
_cell.angle_alpha   90.00
_cell.angle_beta   90.00
_cell.angle_gamma   90.00
#
_symmetry.space_group_name_H-M   'P 1'
#
loop_
_entity.id
_entity.type
_entity.pdbx_description
1 polymer ?
#
loop_
_entity_poly.entity_id
_entity_poly.type
_entity_poly.pdbx_seq_one_letter_code
_entity_poly.pdbx_strand_id
1 'polypeptide(L)'
;MKRIKGYELDTENYPFSYHVPMDLRSGVRTYVDVDRLPLSDKQKRLVLRVQGADAKKEAYTLAHRKDRYGRLMITIKDIGKDLDGLRVDVLTGKVYDKNGRHEIEPHYHRTNGKRDCLMVNGKGLHRIVALAWLQVSKQYDLYERAIACPRAYPCHHIKPWLKLDQRGNTIFNVEILPRAVHYRYESIATQMATKYKRGELVIDDELI
;
A
#
# COMPACT_ATOMS: atom_id res chain seq x y z
N MET A 1 1.54 4.48 36.81
CA MET A 1 0.57 3.92 35.84
C MET A 1 1.07 4.22 34.43
N LYS A 2 1.53 3.20 33.69
CA LYS A 2 2.06 3.34 32.32
C LYS A 2 0.91 3.56 31.33
N ARG A 3 0.87 4.71 30.63
CA ARG A 3 0.06 4.90 29.42
C ARG A 3 1.00 5.01 28.23
N ILE A 4 1.03 3.95 27.42
CA ILE A 4 1.50 4.04 26.04
C ILE A 4 0.37 4.79 25.32
N LYS A 5 0.54 6.09 25.06
CA LYS A 5 -0.41 6.87 24.27
C LYS A 5 -0.41 6.31 22.85
N GLY A 6 -1.55 5.76 22.46
CA GLY A 6 -1.85 5.49 21.06
C GLY A 6 -1.71 6.79 20.27
N TYR A 7 -1.14 6.67 19.08
CA TYR A 7 -1.07 7.76 18.11
C TYR A 7 -2.50 8.12 17.68
N GLU A 8 -3.13 9.04 18.42
CA GLU A 8 -4.25 9.83 17.93
C GLU A 8 -3.74 10.58 16.70
N LEU A 9 -4.35 10.29 15.55
CA LEU A 9 -4.15 11.05 14.33
C LEU A 9 -4.77 12.41 14.58
N ASP A 10 -3.92 13.40 14.83
CA ASP A 10 -4.30 14.81 14.75
C ASP A 10 -4.57 15.13 13.27
N THR A 11 -5.84 15.05 12.88
CA THR A 11 -6.30 15.39 11.52
C THR A 11 -6.29 16.89 11.26
N GLU A 12 -6.06 17.73 12.27
CA GLU A 12 -6.06 19.19 12.12
C GLU A 12 -4.68 19.73 11.70
N ASN A 13 -3.59 18.99 11.92
CA ASN A 13 -2.21 19.45 11.70
C ASN A 13 -1.44 18.74 10.57
N TYR A 14 -2.09 17.94 9.71
CA TYR A 14 -1.43 17.29 8.56
C TYR A 14 -2.04 17.73 7.20
N PRO A 15 -1.44 18.72 6.51
CA PRO A 15 -1.92 19.24 5.23
C PRO A 15 -1.52 18.41 3.99
N PHE A 16 -1.18 17.12 4.14
CA PHE A 16 -0.67 16.27 3.05
C PHE A 16 -1.59 15.06 2.84
N SER A 17 -2.31 14.85 1.73
CA SER A 17 -2.61 15.64 0.54
C SER A 17 -4.04 15.28 0.14
N TYR A 18 -4.92 16.26 -0.06
CA TYR A 18 -6.23 16.02 -0.70
C TYR A 18 -6.07 15.37 -2.09
N HIS A 19 -4.86 15.44 -2.65
CA HIS A 19 -4.45 14.77 -3.87
C HIS A 19 -4.20 13.29 -3.63
N VAL A 20 -4.99 12.42 -4.27
CA VAL A 20 -4.82 10.96 -4.22
C VAL A 20 -4.54 10.40 -5.61
N PRO A 21 -3.68 9.37 -5.73
CA PRO A 21 -3.46 8.70 -7.00
C PRO A 21 -4.74 8.00 -7.45
N MET A 22 -5.16 8.25 -8.69
CA MET A 22 -6.27 7.55 -9.32
C MET A 22 -5.85 6.97 -10.67
N ASP A 23 -6.22 5.71 -10.88
CA ASP A 23 -6.18 5.04 -12.17
C ASP A 23 -7.59 5.08 -12.74
N LEU A 24 -7.81 6.05 -13.62
CA LEU A 24 -9.02 6.07 -14.43
C LEU A 24 -8.81 5.00 -15.47
N ARG A 25 -9.66 3.97 -15.49
CA ARG A 25 -9.60 2.82 -16.43
C ARG A 25 -9.68 3.20 -17.94
N SER A 26 -9.44 4.46 -18.30
CA SER A 26 -9.04 5.00 -19.60
C SER A 26 -7.52 4.95 -19.84
N GLY A 27 -6.69 4.65 -18.83
CA GLY A 27 -5.22 4.68 -18.91
C GLY A 27 -4.60 5.97 -18.37
N VAL A 28 -5.44 6.94 -17.97
CA VAL A 28 -5.00 8.21 -17.38
C VAL A 28 -4.62 7.99 -15.92
N ARG A 29 -3.40 8.39 -15.58
CA ARG A 29 -2.81 8.30 -14.24
C ARG A 29 -2.56 9.71 -13.76
N THR A 30 -3.22 10.09 -12.68
CA THR A 30 -3.11 11.45 -12.17
C THR A 30 -3.34 11.47 -10.66
N TYR A 31 -3.06 12.61 -10.05
CA TYR A 31 -3.42 12.90 -8.67
C TYR A 31 -4.63 13.82 -8.69
N VAL A 32 -5.69 13.41 -8.02
CA VAL A 32 -6.93 14.20 -7.98
C VAL A 32 -7.14 14.79 -6.61
N ASP A 33 -7.46 16.08 -6.57
CA ASP A 33 -7.99 16.72 -5.37
C ASP A 33 -9.36 16.08 -5.01
N VAL A 34 -9.38 15.32 -3.91
CA VAL A 34 -10.55 14.60 -3.42
C VAL A 34 -11.72 15.55 -3.13
N ASP A 35 -11.45 16.79 -2.74
CA ASP A 35 -12.51 17.76 -2.45
C ASP A 35 -13.24 18.20 -3.70
N ARG A 36 -12.59 18.16 -4.86
CA ARG A 36 -13.19 18.45 -6.18
C ARG A 36 -13.95 17.27 -6.77
N LEU A 37 -13.81 16.07 -6.20
CA LEU A 37 -14.52 14.90 -6.72
C LEU A 37 -16.02 15.00 -6.44
N PRO A 38 -16.88 14.61 -7.41
CA PRO A 38 -18.34 14.59 -7.27
C PRO A 38 -18.78 13.36 -6.45
N LEU A 39 -18.32 13.32 -5.19
CA LEU A 39 -18.51 12.26 -4.22
C LEU A 39 -19.13 12.82 -2.94
N SER A 40 -19.91 12.01 -2.23
CA SER A 40 -20.35 12.36 -0.87
C SER A 40 -19.16 12.43 0.09
N ASP A 41 -19.28 13.20 1.18
CA ASP A 41 -18.22 13.29 2.20
C ASP A 41 -17.81 11.93 2.76
N LYS A 42 -18.77 11.00 2.89
CA LYS A 42 -18.50 9.63 3.32
C LYS A 42 -17.60 8.88 2.33
N GLN A 43 -17.81 9.08 1.03
CA GLN A 43 -16.98 8.50 -0.02
C GLN A 43 -15.60 9.16 -0.06
N LYS A 44 -15.54 10.50 0.03
CA LYS A 44 -14.27 11.25 0.12
C LYS A 44 -13.41 10.78 1.28
N ARG A 45 -13.98 10.63 2.48
CA ARG A 45 -13.29 10.07 3.65
C ARG A 45 -12.79 8.63 3.42
N LEU A 46 -13.55 7.81 2.70
CA LEU A 46 -13.12 6.46 2.36
C LEU A 46 -11.94 6.47 1.37
N VAL A 47 -11.96 7.36 0.39
CA VAL A 47 -10.85 7.53 -0.57
C VAL A 47 -9.59 7.98 0.16
N LEU A 48 -9.67 9.02 1.00
CA LEU A 48 -8.53 9.48 1.80
C LEU A 48 -7.99 8.41 2.74
N ARG A 49 -8.85 7.58 3.32
CA ARG A 49 -8.41 6.45 4.16
C ARG A 49 -7.60 5.42 3.38
N VAL A 50 -7.96 5.15 2.12
CA VAL A 50 -7.36 4.06 1.33
C VAL A 50 -6.17 4.53 0.48
N GLN A 51 -6.19 5.79 0.05
CA GLN A 51 -5.23 6.35 -0.91
C GLN A 51 -4.42 7.53 -0.36
N GLY A 52 -4.79 8.05 0.82
CA GLY A 52 -4.13 9.18 1.43
C GLY A 52 -2.73 8.83 1.94
N ALA A 53 -1.91 9.87 2.10
CA ALA A 53 -0.60 9.73 2.74
C ALA A 53 -0.75 9.20 4.17
N ASP A 54 0.16 8.32 4.57
CA ASP A 54 0.19 7.76 5.92
C ASP A 54 1.35 8.37 6.71
N ALA A 55 1.03 9.42 7.47
CA ALA A 55 1.98 10.12 8.34
C ALA A 55 2.71 9.18 9.33
N LYS A 56 2.08 8.04 9.72
CA LYS A 56 2.73 7.07 10.61
C LYS A 56 3.85 6.33 9.88
N LYS A 57 3.67 6.00 8.59
CA LYS A 57 4.74 5.41 7.76
C LYS A 57 5.90 6.38 7.58
N GLU A 58 5.61 7.66 7.35
CA GLU A 58 6.64 8.70 7.18
C GLU A 58 7.45 8.90 8.47
N ALA A 59 6.77 9.16 9.59
CA ALA A 59 7.41 9.36 10.89
C ALA A 59 8.25 8.13 11.29
N TYR A 60 7.71 6.92 11.09
CA TYR A 60 8.45 5.69 11.36
C TYR A 60 9.70 5.57 10.48
N THR A 61 9.58 5.86 9.18
CA THR A 61 10.71 5.81 8.23
C THR A 61 11.83 6.76 8.65
N LEU A 62 11.49 8.00 9.00
CA LEU A 62 12.46 9.00 9.46
C LEU A 62 13.19 8.55 10.73
N ALA A 63 12.48 7.92 11.66
CA ALA A 63 13.05 7.45 12.93
C ALA A 63 13.87 6.14 12.82
N HIS A 64 13.65 5.33 11.76
CA HIS A 64 14.18 3.96 11.69
C HIS A 64 15.04 3.64 10.46
N ARG A 65 15.28 4.59 9.55
CA ARG A 65 16.33 4.44 8.53
C ARG A 65 17.68 4.32 9.25
N LYS A 66 18.31 3.14 9.21
CA LYS A 66 19.36 2.77 10.18
C LYS A 66 20.69 2.37 9.59
N ASP A 67 20.78 2.09 8.29
CA ASP A 67 22.06 1.72 7.69
C ASP A 67 22.62 2.81 6.78
N ARG A 68 23.91 2.66 6.44
CA ARG A 68 24.64 3.58 5.56
C ARG A 68 24.03 3.74 4.16
N TYR A 69 23.07 2.89 3.81
CA TYR A 69 22.35 2.89 2.53
C TYR A 69 20.93 3.45 2.67
N GLY A 70 20.53 3.90 3.86
CA GLY A 70 19.20 4.45 4.12
C GLY A 70 18.08 3.39 4.14
N ARG A 71 18.39 2.09 4.25
CA ARG A 71 17.40 1.01 4.18
C ARG A 71 16.58 0.90 5.46
N LEU A 72 15.32 0.46 5.31
CA LEU A 72 14.44 0.09 6.42
C LEU A 72 14.16 -1.41 6.39
N MET A 73 15.13 -2.17 6.90
CA MET A 73 15.12 -3.63 6.85
C MET A 73 14.28 -4.24 7.99
N ILE A 74 13.22 -4.96 7.64
CA ILE A 74 12.36 -5.68 8.59
C ILE A 74 12.53 -7.19 8.39
N THR A 75 12.73 -7.93 9.48
CA THR A 75 12.73 -9.39 9.46
C THR A 75 11.31 -9.92 9.29
N ILE A 76 11.12 -10.77 8.27
CA ILE A 76 9.88 -11.44 7.95
C ILE A 76 9.62 -12.57 8.95
N LYS A 77 8.39 -12.65 9.45
CA LYS A 77 7.92 -13.70 10.35
C LYS A 77 6.50 -14.11 9.98
N ASP A 78 6.18 -15.38 10.15
CA ASP A 78 4.83 -15.97 10.12
C ASP A 78 4.06 -15.79 8.79
N ILE A 79 4.73 -15.35 7.71
CA ILE A 79 4.14 -15.25 6.36
C ILE A 79 4.22 -16.58 5.61
N GLY A 80 5.25 -17.37 5.91
CA GLY A 80 5.49 -18.70 5.35
C GLY A 80 6.91 -19.18 5.67
N LYS A 81 7.07 -20.48 5.91
CA LYS A 81 8.33 -21.08 6.39
C LYS A 81 9.54 -20.72 5.53
N ASP A 82 9.37 -20.66 4.22
CA ASP A 82 10.44 -20.34 3.26
C ASP A 82 10.83 -18.85 3.24
N LEU A 83 10.06 -18.00 3.93
CA LEU A 83 10.34 -16.58 4.08
C LEU A 83 10.81 -16.22 5.49
N ASP A 84 10.61 -17.09 6.48
CA ASP A 84 10.88 -16.77 7.87
C ASP A 84 12.37 -16.51 8.11
N GLY A 85 12.65 -15.36 8.73
CA GLY A 85 14.00 -14.88 8.99
C GLY A 85 14.65 -14.12 7.82
N LEU A 86 14.09 -14.17 6.61
CA LEU A 86 14.51 -13.26 5.52
C LEU A 86 14.21 -11.81 5.91
N ARG A 87 14.84 -10.86 5.21
CA ARG A 87 14.68 -9.43 5.50
C ARG A 87 14.12 -8.71 4.29
N VAL A 88 13.16 -7.82 4.49
CA VAL A 88 12.62 -6.97 3.42
C VAL A 88 12.96 -5.51 3.71
N ASP A 89 13.52 -4.82 2.72
CA ASP A 89 13.61 -3.37 2.70
C ASP A 89 12.27 -2.82 2.24
N VAL A 90 11.48 -2.37 3.19
CA VAL A 90 10.10 -1.99 2.92
C VAL A 90 9.96 -0.64 2.19
N LEU A 91 11.07 0.09 2.03
CA LEU A 91 11.12 1.32 1.21
C LEU A 91 11.34 1.06 -0.27
N THR A 92 11.90 -0.10 -0.62
CA THR A 92 12.28 -0.43 -2.00
C THR A 92 11.59 -1.68 -2.53
N GLY A 93 10.97 -2.48 -1.66
CA GLY A 93 10.39 -3.77 -2.01
C GLY A 93 11.44 -4.85 -2.28
N LYS A 94 12.69 -4.65 -1.83
CA LYS A 94 13.77 -5.63 -1.98
C LYS A 94 13.74 -6.65 -0.85
N VAL A 95 13.84 -7.94 -1.18
CA VAL A 95 13.96 -9.02 -0.21
C VAL A 95 15.40 -9.51 -0.20
N TYR A 96 15.92 -9.81 0.98
CA TYR A 96 17.29 -10.24 1.19
C TYR A 96 17.33 -11.51 2.04
N ASP A 97 18.45 -12.20 1.96
CA ASP A 97 18.80 -13.28 2.87
C ASP A 97 18.75 -12.85 4.36
N LYS A 98 18.87 -13.84 5.26
CA LYS A 98 18.80 -13.61 6.71
C LYS A 98 19.85 -12.61 7.21
N ASN A 99 20.96 -12.50 6.50
CA ASN A 99 22.05 -11.58 6.81
C ASN A 99 21.84 -10.17 6.25
N GLY A 100 20.87 -9.97 5.34
CA GLY A 100 20.61 -8.70 4.67
C GLY A 100 21.67 -8.34 3.61
N ARG A 101 22.41 -9.32 3.09
CA ARG A 101 23.55 -9.15 2.18
C ARG A 101 23.19 -9.44 0.74
N HIS A 102 22.44 -10.52 0.50
CA HIS A 102 22.13 -10.98 -0.87
C HIS A 102 20.66 -10.75 -1.17
N GLU A 103 20.37 -10.00 -2.23
CA GLU A 103 19.01 -9.78 -2.73
C GLU A 103 18.47 -11.06 -3.34
N ILE A 104 17.20 -11.34 -3.06
CA ILE A 104 16.42 -12.43 -3.65
C ILE A 104 15.50 -11.77 -4.68
N GLU A 105 15.84 -11.96 -5.95
CA GLU A 105 15.11 -11.38 -7.08
C GLU A 105 13.68 -11.93 -7.15
N PRO A 106 12.65 -11.06 -7.18
CA PRO A 106 11.29 -11.51 -7.36
C PRO A 106 11.06 -11.99 -8.79
N HIS A 107 10.12 -12.94 -8.97
CA HIS A 107 9.67 -13.36 -10.29
C HIS A 107 8.19 -13.02 -10.50
N TYR A 108 7.77 -12.93 -11.75
CA TYR A 108 6.37 -12.67 -12.08
C TYR A 108 5.50 -13.90 -11.87
N HIS A 109 4.42 -13.76 -11.09
CA HIS A 109 3.27 -14.63 -11.23
C HIS A 109 2.51 -14.28 -12.50
N ARG A 110 2.03 -15.30 -13.22
CA ARG A 110 1.19 -15.14 -14.39
C ARG A 110 -0.15 -15.81 -14.17
N THR A 111 -1.23 -15.10 -14.49
CA THR A 111 -2.59 -15.62 -14.51
C THR A 111 -3.14 -15.44 -15.91
N ASN A 112 -3.63 -16.52 -16.52
CA ASN A 112 -4.13 -16.52 -17.91
C ASN A 112 -3.14 -15.86 -18.90
N GLY A 113 -1.85 -16.18 -18.76
CA GLY A 113 -0.77 -15.66 -19.61
C GLY A 113 -0.30 -14.23 -19.31
N LYS A 114 -1.03 -13.46 -18.49
CA LYS A 114 -0.71 -12.06 -18.15
C LYS A 114 0.07 -11.97 -16.84
N ARG A 115 1.05 -11.08 -16.75
CA ARG A 115 1.77 -10.76 -15.51
C ARG A 115 0.79 -10.16 -14.51
N ASP A 116 0.69 -10.76 -13.33
CA ASP A 116 -0.28 -10.35 -12.33
C ASP A 116 0.37 -9.61 -11.15
N CYS A 117 1.38 -10.23 -10.54
CA CYS A 117 2.15 -9.65 -9.44
C CYS A 117 3.58 -10.21 -9.37
N LEU A 118 4.44 -9.54 -8.60
CA LEU A 118 5.78 -10.02 -8.25
C LEU A 118 5.71 -10.95 -7.03
N MET A 119 6.49 -12.03 -7.05
CA MET A 119 6.50 -13.09 -6.05
C MET A 119 7.91 -13.36 -5.53
N VAL A 120 8.00 -13.68 -4.23
CA VAL A 120 9.19 -14.27 -3.60
C VAL A 120 8.71 -15.50 -2.82
N ASN A 121 9.33 -16.66 -3.05
CA ASN A 121 9.01 -17.94 -2.41
C ASN A 121 7.50 -18.22 -2.36
N GLY A 122 6.81 -18.07 -3.49
CA GLY A 122 5.37 -18.36 -3.62
C GLY A 122 4.43 -17.37 -2.91
N LYS A 123 4.94 -16.24 -2.39
CA LYS A 123 4.12 -15.16 -1.81
C LYS A 123 4.28 -13.85 -2.56
N GLY A 124 3.18 -13.12 -2.68
CA GLY A 124 3.17 -11.80 -3.33
C GLY A 124 4.05 -10.80 -2.59
N LEU A 125 4.95 -10.15 -3.32
CA LEU A 125 5.92 -9.18 -2.77
C LEU A 125 5.23 -8.03 -2.03
N HIS A 126 4.20 -7.45 -2.65
CA HIS A 126 3.31 -6.46 -2.03
C HIS A 126 2.76 -6.91 -0.68
N ARG A 127 2.37 -8.19 -0.55
CA ARG A 127 1.85 -8.74 0.70
C ARG A 127 2.94 -8.92 1.75
N ILE A 128 4.14 -9.37 1.34
CA ILE A 128 5.30 -9.47 2.23
C ILE A 128 5.60 -8.11 2.86
N VAL A 129 5.68 -7.06 2.03
CA VAL A 129 5.97 -5.68 2.47
C VAL A 129 4.88 -5.15 3.41
N ALA A 130 3.61 -5.33 3.04
CA ALA A 130 2.49 -4.84 3.85
C ALA A 130 2.41 -5.54 5.22
N LEU A 131 2.61 -6.86 5.28
CA LEU A 131 2.61 -7.61 6.54
C LEU A 131 3.82 -7.27 7.41
N ALA A 132 5.01 -7.10 6.82
CA ALA A 132 6.20 -6.64 7.54
C ALA A 132 5.99 -5.27 8.18
N TRP A 133 5.29 -4.35 7.49
CA TRP A 133 4.90 -3.07 8.07
C TRP A 133 3.93 -3.22 9.25
N LEU A 134 2.90 -4.07 9.14
CA LEU A 134 1.96 -4.29 10.26
C LEU A 134 2.66 -4.81 11.52
N GLN A 135 3.67 -5.68 11.35
CA GLN A 135 4.47 -6.23 12.45
C GLN A 135 5.21 -5.13 13.23
N VAL A 136 5.78 -4.13 12.56
CA VAL A 136 6.57 -3.08 13.22
C VAL A 136 5.76 -1.86 13.63
N SER A 137 4.63 -1.61 12.96
CA SER A 137 3.68 -0.54 13.32
C SER A 137 2.76 -0.92 14.49
N LYS A 138 2.96 -2.10 15.09
CA LYS A 138 2.20 -2.63 16.24
C LYS A 138 0.71 -2.82 15.96
N GLN A 139 0.34 -3.04 14.70
CA GLN A 139 -1.03 -3.38 14.31
C GLN A 139 -1.23 -4.91 14.35
N TYR A 140 -0.94 -5.51 15.51
CA TYR A 140 -0.86 -6.96 15.68
C TYR A 140 -2.19 -7.67 15.38
N ASP A 141 -3.31 -7.14 15.86
CA ASP A 141 -4.64 -7.72 15.59
C ASP A 141 -4.94 -7.82 14.08
N LEU A 142 -4.57 -6.77 13.32
CA LEU A 142 -4.76 -6.77 11.87
C LEU A 142 -3.78 -7.74 11.18
N TYR A 143 -2.52 -7.78 11.65
CA TYR A 143 -1.49 -8.68 11.16
C TYR A 143 -1.91 -10.15 11.33
N GLU A 144 -2.32 -10.56 12.52
CA GLU A 144 -2.75 -11.94 12.82
C GLU A 144 -3.95 -12.34 11.98
N ARG A 145 -4.97 -11.49 11.91
CA ARG A 145 -6.15 -11.72 11.06
C ARG A 145 -5.80 -11.81 9.58
N ALA A 146 -4.86 -11.00 9.11
CA ALA A 146 -4.42 -11.02 7.72
C ALA A 146 -3.61 -12.27 7.37
N ILE A 147 -2.84 -12.81 8.31
CA ILE A 147 -2.17 -14.10 8.14
C ILE A 147 -3.19 -15.24 8.14
N ALA A 148 -4.11 -15.26 9.12
CA ALA A 148 -5.08 -16.34 9.28
C ALA A 148 -6.10 -16.40 8.13
N CYS A 149 -6.54 -15.24 7.61
CA CYS A 149 -7.53 -15.18 6.54
C CYS A 149 -7.12 -14.22 5.41
N PRO A 150 -6.15 -14.59 4.55
CA PRO A 150 -5.62 -13.69 3.53
C PRO A 150 -6.67 -13.14 2.55
N ARG A 151 -7.72 -13.92 2.26
CA ARG A 151 -8.82 -13.53 1.36
C ARG A 151 -9.75 -12.46 1.96
N ALA A 152 -9.88 -12.42 3.29
CA ALA A 152 -10.66 -11.37 3.97
C ALA A 152 -9.88 -10.05 4.09
N TYR A 153 -8.55 -10.11 3.91
CA TYR A 153 -7.63 -9.01 4.04
C TYR A 153 -6.71 -8.90 2.81
N PRO A 154 -7.28 -8.55 1.63
CA PRO A 154 -6.49 -8.33 0.43
C PRO A 154 -5.45 -7.22 0.65
N CYS A 155 -4.35 -7.32 -0.09
CA CYS A 155 -3.36 -6.27 -0.17
C CYS A 155 -3.71 -5.37 -1.35
N HIS A 156 -3.79 -4.07 -1.10
CA HIS A 156 -4.18 -3.01 -2.03
C HIS A 156 -2.95 -2.23 -2.48
N HIS A 157 -2.85 -1.93 -3.77
CA HIS A 157 -1.87 -0.99 -4.30
C HIS A 157 -2.51 0.39 -4.44
N ILE A 158 -1.94 1.37 -3.75
CA ILE A 158 -2.35 2.78 -3.83
C ILE A 158 -2.21 3.29 -5.28
N LYS A 159 -1.05 3.06 -5.89
CA LYS A 159 -0.71 3.28 -7.30
C LYS A 159 -0.69 1.94 -8.03
N PRO A 160 -1.83 1.44 -8.56
CA PRO A 160 -1.93 0.11 -9.15
C PRO A 160 -1.08 -0.07 -10.41
N TRP A 161 -0.76 1.01 -11.14
CA TRP A 161 0.11 0.96 -12.31
C TRP A 161 1.57 0.60 -11.99
N LEU A 162 1.98 0.71 -10.73
CA LEU A 162 3.31 0.29 -10.28
C LEU A 162 3.35 -1.16 -9.78
N LYS A 163 2.23 -1.89 -9.78
CA LYS A 163 2.14 -3.23 -9.15
C LYS A 163 3.15 -4.26 -9.67
N LEU A 164 3.56 -4.12 -10.94
CA LEU A 164 4.49 -5.01 -11.62
C LEU A 164 5.94 -4.54 -11.52
N ASP A 165 6.17 -3.32 -11.02
CA ASP A 165 7.50 -2.80 -10.71
C ASP A 165 7.83 -3.11 -9.25
N GLN A 166 9.03 -3.62 -8.99
CA GLN A 166 9.50 -3.84 -7.63
C GLN A 166 9.48 -2.55 -6.81
N ARG A 167 9.80 -1.40 -7.42
CA ARG A 167 9.71 -0.06 -6.81
C ARG A 167 8.28 0.36 -6.48
N GLY A 168 7.27 -0.33 -7.01
CA GLY A 168 5.87 -0.17 -6.65
C GLY A 168 5.45 -0.99 -5.43
N ASN A 169 6.32 -1.82 -4.85
CA ASN A 169 6.03 -2.66 -3.71
C ASN A 169 6.66 -2.09 -2.44
N THR A 170 6.36 -0.83 -2.11
CA THR A 170 6.88 -0.12 -0.93
C THR A 170 5.78 0.10 0.09
N ILE A 171 6.11 0.34 1.37
CA ILE A 171 5.10 0.63 2.41
C ILE A 171 4.17 1.77 2.03
N PHE A 172 4.65 2.74 1.25
CA PHE A 172 3.87 3.90 0.81
C PHE A 172 2.91 3.59 -0.33
N ASN A 173 3.05 2.41 -0.96
CA ASN A 173 2.22 2.01 -2.08
C ASN A 173 1.37 0.77 -1.81
N VAL A 174 1.55 0.10 -0.66
CA VAL A 174 0.79 -1.11 -0.33
C VAL A 174 0.12 -1.04 1.03
N GLU A 175 -1.07 -1.62 1.14
CA GLU A 175 -1.80 -1.69 2.40
C GLU A 175 -2.66 -2.96 2.50
N ILE A 176 -2.76 -3.53 3.70
CA ILE A 176 -3.73 -4.60 3.98
C ILE A 176 -5.06 -3.96 4.38
N LEU A 177 -6.11 -4.21 3.60
CA LEU A 177 -7.43 -3.67 3.85
C LEU A 177 -8.43 -4.78 4.16
N PRO A 178 -9.42 -4.56 5.05
CA PRO A 178 -10.59 -5.43 5.11
C PRO A 178 -11.29 -5.45 3.74
N ARG A 179 -11.69 -6.64 3.27
CA ARG A 179 -12.33 -6.83 1.95
C ARG A 179 -13.52 -5.89 1.70
N ALA A 180 -14.33 -5.63 2.73
CA ALA A 180 -15.46 -4.70 2.63
C ALA A 180 -15.03 -3.24 2.36
N VAL A 181 -13.88 -2.81 2.91
CA VAL A 181 -13.29 -1.48 2.65
C VAL A 181 -12.76 -1.44 1.22
N HIS A 182 -12.02 -2.47 0.81
CA HIS A 182 -11.48 -2.60 -0.55
C HIS A 182 -12.59 -2.52 -1.61
N TYR A 183 -13.67 -3.30 -1.45
CA TYR A 183 -14.79 -3.31 -2.40
C TYR A 183 -15.53 -1.98 -2.49
N ARG A 184 -15.74 -1.30 -1.36
CA ARG A 184 -16.36 0.03 -1.39
C ARG A 184 -15.46 1.04 -2.11
N TYR A 185 -14.15 0.96 -1.92
CA TYR A 185 -13.20 1.80 -2.65
C TYR A 185 -13.19 1.49 -4.15
N GLU A 186 -13.14 0.21 -4.56
CA GLU A 186 -13.17 -0.18 -5.97
C GLU A 186 -14.46 0.27 -6.68
N SER A 187 -15.59 0.27 -5.96
CA SER A 187 -16.86 0.80 -6.45
C SER A 187 -16.77 2.31 -6.73
N ILE A 188 -16.17 3.10 -5.82
CA ILE A 188 -15.93 4.52 -6.02
C ILE A 188 -14.99 4.75 -7.22
N ALA A 189 -13.88 4.03 -7.29
CA ALA A 189 -12.92 4.14 -8.40
C ALA A 189 -13.60 3.84 -9.76
N THR A 190 -14.47 2.84 -9.80
CA THR A 190 -15.27 2.50 -10.99
C THR A 190 -16.24 3.62 -11.34
N GLN A 191 -16.95 4.18 -10.36
CA GLN A 191 -17.86 5.32 -10.55
C GLN A 191 -17.12 6.52 -11.16
N MET A 192 -15.95 6.87 -10.64
CA MET A 192 -15.12 7.97 -11.16
C MET A 192 -14.63 7.70 -12.58
N ALA A 193 -14.16 6.50 -12.86
CA ALA A 193 -13.75 6.11 -14.21
C ALA A 193 -14.91 6.21 -15.22
N THR A 194 -16.14 5.84 -14.82
CA THR A 194 -17.33 6.00 -15.66
C THR A 194 -17.67 7.47 -15.90
N LYS A 195 -17.62 8.32 -14.86
CA LYS A 195 -17.88 9.76 -15.00
C LYS A 195 -16.87 10.44 -15.92
N TYR A 196 -15.59 10.14 -15.76
CA TYR A 196 -14.53 10.65 -16.63
C TYR A 196 -14.74 10.24 -18.08
N LYS A 197 -15.03 8.95 -18.36
CA LYS A 197 -15.31 8.47 -19.73
C LYS A 197 -16.52 9.13 -20.39
N ARG A 198 -17.45 9.68 -19.60
CA ARG A 198 -18.64 10.40 -20.09
C ARG A 198 -18.43 11.91 -20.21
N GLY A 199 -17.25 12.43 -19.83
CA GLY A 199 -17.00 13.87 -19.76
C GLY A 199 -17.70 14.57 -18.59
N GLU A 200 -18.28 13.82 -17.65
CA GLU A 200 -18.95 14.36 -16.45
C GLU A 200 -17.96 14.70 -15.32
N LEU A 201 -16.68 14.34 -15.50
CA LEU A 201 -15.59 14.63 -14.60
C LEU A 201 -14.41 15.10 -15.45
N VAL A 202 -14.04 16.37 -15.28
CA VAL A 202 -12.82 16.95 -15.85
C VAL A 202 -11.75 16.89 -14.77
N ILE A 203 -10.56 16.42 -15.13
CA ILE A 203 -9.39 16.44 -14.24
C ILE A 203 -8.35 17.28 -14.94
N ASP A 204 -8.13 18.48 -14.39
CA ASP A 204 -7.34 19.54 -15.02
C ASP A 204 -5.83 19.22 -15.12
N ASP A 205 -5.35 18.23 -14.35
CA ASP A 205 -3.95 17.81 -14.29
C ASP A 205 -3.66 16.55 -15.14
N GLU A 206 -4.00 16.58 -16.43
CA GLU A 206 -3.44 15.63 -17.39
C GLU A 206 -1.97 15.99 -17.64
N LEU A 207 -1.07 15.39 -16.86
CA LEU A 207 0.35 15.32 -17.24
C LEU A 207 0.45 14.48 -18.52
N ILE A 208 0.46 15.16 -19.68
CA ILE A 208 0.83 14.60 -20.99
C ILE A 208 2.28 14.11 -20.96
#